data_AF-A0A7S2HR28-F1
#
_entry.id   AF-A0A7S2HR28-F1
#
_cell.length_a   1.000
_cell.length_b   1.000
_cell.length_c   1.000
_cell.angle_alpha   90.00
_cell.angle_beta   90.00
_cell.angle_gamma   90.00
#
_symmetry.space_group_name_H-M   'P 1'
#
loop_
_entity.id
_entity.type
_entity.pdbx_description
1 polymer ?
#
loop_
_entity_poly.entity_id
_entity_poly.type
_entity_poly.pdbx_seq_one_letter_code
_entity_poly.pdbx_strand_id
1 'polypeptide(L)'
;ADLQAALCSRTMQAPGEARVIRMPCNTDKAADSRDALARHLYQMVFTHVVRSTNRSVGFREATTFCGVLDIFGFEFFECNSFEQLCINFTNELLQQYFNEVIFEHEADLYTREGVQWDPQDFPDNKEIVVLLAGEGKGSLSGVLPMLDEECNVTGGNAES
;
A
#
# COMPACT_ATOMS: atom_id res chain seq x y z
N ALA A 1 -11.58 -10.97 32.25
CA ALA A 1 -12.98 -11.09 31.79
C ALA A 1 -13.25 -10.21 30.57
N ASP A 2 -12.72 -8.97 30.56
CA ASP A 2 -13.05 -7.99 29.52
C ASP A 2 -12.52 -8.32 28.12
N LEU A 3 -11.28 -8.84 28.00
CA LEU A 3 -10.70 -9.21 26.71
C LEU A 3 -11.43 -10.38 26.04
N GLN A 4 -11.71 -11.45 26.79
CA GLN A 4 -12.47 -12.60 26.28
C GLN A 4 -13.83 -12.14 25.74
N ALA A 5 -14.52 -11.29 26.50
CA ALA A 5 -15.82 -10.82 26.09
C ALA A 5 -15.74 -9.82 24.91
N ALA A 6 -14.63 -9.10 24.74
CA ALA A 6 -14.38 -8.24 23.58
C ALA A 6 -14.10 -9.04 22.31
N LEU A 7 -13.36 -10.16 22.41
CA LEU A 7 -13.02 -11.02 21.27
C LEU A 7 -14.17 -11.95 20.87
N CYS A 8 -14.94 -12.45 21.84
CA CYS A 8 -15.96 -13.48 21.62
C CYS A 8 -17.38 -12.92 21.52
N SER A 9 -17.58 -11.60 21.54
CA SER A 9 -18.94 -11.04 21.46
C SER A 9 -18.97 -9.73 20.69
N ARG A 10 -19.96 -9.60 19.81
CA ARG A 10 -20.25 -8.36 19.07
C ARG A 10 -21.30 -7.55 19.82
N THR A 11 -21.05 -6.25 19.88
CA THR A 11 -22.00 -5.28 20.42
C THR A 11 -22.75 -4.65 19.25
N MET A 12 -24.08 -4.71 19.26
CA MET A 12 -24.93 -4.11 18.23
C MET A 12 -25.90 -3.14 18.89
N GLN A 13 -26.05 -1.97 18.27
CA GLN A 13 -27.06 -0.98 18.60
C GLN A 13 -27.90 -0.74 17.35
N ALA A 14 -29.20 -1.03 17.42
CA ALA A 14 -30.11 -0.76 16.31
C ALA A 14 -30.37 0.76 16.22
N PRO A 15 -30.49 1.33 15.01
CA PRO A 15 -30.81 2.74 14.85
C PRO A 15 -32.13 3.08 15.55
N GLY A 16 -32.09 4.04 16.50
CA GLY A 16 -33.27 4.48 17.26
C GLY A 16 -33.53 3.73 18.57
N GLU A 17 -32.79 2.66 18.89
CA GLU A 17 -32.88 1.97 20.18
C GLU A 17 -31.75 2.38 21.13
N ALA A 18 -32.12 2.69 22.39
CA ALA A 18 -31.15 2.97 23.45
C ALA A 18 -30.46 1.69 23.98
N ARG A 19 -30.97 0.51 23.62
CA ARG A 19 -30.48 -0.77 24.14
C ARG A 19 -29.32 -1.28 23.30
N VAL A 20 -28.20 -1.46 23.97
CA VAL A 20 -27.03 -2.13 23.44
C VAL A 20 -27.20 -3.64 23.65
N ILE A 21 -27.21 -4.42 22.58
CA ILE A 21 -27.32 -5.88 22.63
C ILE A 21 -25.95 -6.50 22.39
N ARG A 22 -25.56 -7.45 23.23
CA ARG A 22 -24.32 -8.19 23.11
C ARG A 22 -24.62 -9.62 22.66
N MET A 23 -24.05 -10.01 21.52
CA MET A 23 -24.26 -11.33 20.93
C MET A 23 -22.93 -12.09 20.83
N PRO A 24 -22.89 -13.38 21.20
CA PRO A 24 -21.67 -14.18 21.05
C PRO A 24 -21.32 -14.35 19.56
N CYS A 25 -20.03 -14.27 19.25
CA CYS A 25 -19.50 -14.57 17.92
C CYS A 25 -19.32 -16.09 17.74
N ASN A 26 -19.30 -16.56 16.49
CA ASN A 26 -18.84 -17.92 16.19
C ASN A 26 -17.31 -18.01 16.34
N THR A 27 -16.78 -19.23 16.29
CA THR A 27 -15.35 -19.52 16.44
C THR A 27 -14.49 -18.77 15.43
N ASP A 28 -14.93 -18.71 14.17
CA ASP A 28 -14.16 -18.12 13.08
C ASP A 28 -14.02 -16.61 13.26
N LYS A 29 -15.12 -15.89 13.53
CA LYS A 29 -15.08 -14.44 13.80
C LYS A 29 -14.28 -14.09 15.05
N ALA A 30 -14.31 -14.95 16.06
CA ALA A 30 -13.49 -14.76 17.26
C ALA A 30 -11.99 -14.95 16.96
N ALA A 31 -11.64 -15.90 16.08
CA ALA A 31 -10.27 -16.09 15.60
C ALA A 31 -9.81 -14.91 14.74
N ASP A 32 -10.63 -14.43 13.80
CA ASP A 32 -10.32 -13.25 12.99
C ASP A 32 -10.08 -12.02 13.85
N SER A 33 -10.91 -11.82 14.88
CA SER A 33 -10.77 -10.70 15.83
C SER A 33 -9.47 -10.80 16.63
N ARG A 34 -9.08 -12.01 17.05
CA ARG A 34 -7.79 -12.26 17.72
C ARG A 34 -6.62 -11.94 16.79
N ASP A 35 -6.67 -12.40 15.54
CA ASP A 35 -5.57 -12.23 14.59
C ASP A 35 -5.47 -10.77 14.12
N ALA A 36 -6.59 -10.06 13.99
CA ALA A 36 -6.62 -8.62 13.79
C ALA A 36 -5.99 -7.87 14.97
N LEU A 37 -6.33 -8.22 16.21
CA LEU A 37 -5.72 -7.64 17.41
C LEU A 37 -4.22 -7.91 17.47
N ALA A 38 -3.77 -9.13 17.16
CA ALA A 38 -2.36 -9.49 17.15
C ALA A 38 -1.57 -8.67 16.12
N ARG A 39 -2.10 -8.55 14.88
CA ARG A 39 -1.52 -7.70 13.83
C ARG A 39 -1.44 -6.24 14.27
N HIS A 40 -2.50 -5.71 14.90
CA HIS A 40 -2.52 -4.33 15.39
C HIS A 40 -1.49 -4.08 16.50
N LEU A 41 -1.38 -4.99 17.48
CA LEU A 41 -0.38 -4.90 18.53
C LEU A 41 1.04 -4.94 17.97
N TYR A 42 1.30 -5.82 17.01
CA TYR A 42 2.59 -5.87 16.31
C TYR A 42 2.89 -4.54 15.60
N GLN A 43 1.92 -3.99 14.86
CA GLN A 43 2.06 -2.69 14.19
C GLN A 43 2.37 -1.56 15.19
N MET A 44 1.70 -1.53 16.36
CA MET A 44 1.96 -0.55 17.40
C MET A 44 3.39 -0.66 17.94
N VAL A 45 3.86 -1.88 18.22
CA VAL A 45 5.22 -2.13 18.70
C VAL A 45 6.25 -1.74 17.64
N PHE A 46 6.07 -2.16 16.39
CA PHE A 46 6.95 -1.80 15.28
C PHE A 46 7.04 -0.27 15.11
N THR A 47 5.89 0.41 15.12
CA THR A 47 5.83 1.87 15.04
C THR A 47 6.54 2.54 16.23
N HIS A 48 6.40 1.98 17.43
CA HIS A 48 7.10 2.48 18.61
C HIS A 48 8.62 2.32 18.48
N VAL A 49 9.10 1.19 17.95
CA VAL A 49 10.53 0.97 17.67
C VAL A 49 11.04 1.99 16.67
N VAL A 50 10.39 2.16 15.52
CA VAL A 50 10.78 3.16 14.49
C VAL A 50 10.84 4.56 15.08
N ARG A 51 9.82 4.98 15.83
CA ARG A 51 9.80 6.31 16.48
C ARG A 51 10.91 6.47 17.50
N SER A 52 11.18 5.44 18.30
CA SER A 52 12.23 5.47 19.33
C SER A 52 13.63 5.51 18.72
N THR A 53 13.85 4.76 17.64
CA THR A 53 15.09 4.82 16.84
C THR A 53 15.28 6.21 16.25
N ASN A 54 14.27 6.78 15.59
CA ASN A 54 14.36 8.12 14.99
C ASN A 54 14.66 9.21 16.03
N ARG A 55 14.07 9.12 17.22
CA ARG A 55 14.39 10.04 18.34
C ARG A 55 15.83 9.87 18.82
N SER A 56 16.32 8.64 18.86
CA SER A 56 17.67 8.31 19.33
C SER A 56 18.77 8.72 18.34
N VAL A 57 18.50 8.62 17.04
CA VAL A 57 19.41 9.09 15.97
C VAL A 57 19.57 10.62 16.02
N GLY A 58 18.52 11.35 16.42
CA GLY A 58 18.60 12.79 16.70
C GLY A 58 18.78 13.65 15.44
N PHE A 59 17.82 13.58 14.52
CA PHE A 59 17.82 14.41 13.30
C PHE A 59 17.83 15.91 13.63
N ARG A 60 18.78 16.64 13.06
CA ARG A 60 18.83 18.11 13.02
C ARG A 60 18.50 18.54 11.60
N GLU A 61 17.87 19.70 11.44
CA GLU A 61 17.65 20.27 10.11
C GLU A 61 18.96 20.30 9.32
N ALA A 62 18.95 19.63 8.18
CA ALA A 62 20.07 19.58 7.26
C ALA A 62 19.63 20.20 5.93
N THR A 63 20.48 21.03 5.33
CA THR A 63 20.24 21.63 4.01
C THR A 63 20.35 20.60 2.89
N THR A 64 20.91 19.43 3.16
CA THR A 64 21.16 18.36 2.19
C THR A 64 21.03 17.02 2.90
N PHE A 65 20.48 16.02 2.21
CA PHE A 65 20.41 14.65 2.71
C PHE A 65 20.71 13.66 1.58
N CYS A 66 21.19 12.47 1.96
CA CYS A 66 21.34 11.33 1.07
C CYS A 66 20.41 10.23 1.59
N GLY A 67 19.42 9.86 0.79
CA GLY A 67 18.50 8.77 1.09
C GLY A 67 19.04 7.45 0.55
N VAL A 68 18.96 6.39 1.35
CA VAL A 68 19.21 5.02 0.91
C VAL A 68 17.88 4.29 0.97
N LEU A 69 17.48 3.68 -0.14
CA LEU A 69 16.26 2.91 -0.24
C LEU A 69 16.62 1.41 -0.21
N ASP A 70 16.17 0.72 0.83
CA ASP A 70 16.27 -0.73 0.98
C ASP A 70 14.86 -1.31 1.05
N ILE A 71 14.42 -1.92 -0.05
CA ILE A 71 13.07 -2.45 -0.23
C ILE A 71 13.12 -3.79 -0.95
N PHE A 72 12.01 -4.52 -0.94
CA PHE A 72 11.86 -5.75 -1.72
C PHE A 72 11.88 -5.44 -3.22
N GLY A 73 12.60 -6.28 -3.97
CA GLY A 73 12.54 -6.30 -5.44
C GLY A 73 11.25 -6.95 -5.95
N PHE A 74 11.12 -7.09 -7.27
CA PHE A 74 9.96 -7.73 -7.90
C PHE A 74 9.81 -9.19 -7.44
N GLU A 75 8.60 -9.59 -7.05
CA GLU A 75 8.27 -10.92 -6.56
C GLU A 75 7.37 -11.68 -7.53
N PHE A 76 7.66 -12.97 -7.71
CA PHE A 76 6.84 -13.88 -8.50
C PHE A 76 6.83 -15.26 -7.85
N PHE A 77 5.70 -15.61 -7.22
CA PHE A 77 5.48 -16.90 -6.59
C PHE A 77 4.38 -17.70 -7.30
N GLU A 78 4.20 -18.97 -6.92
CA GLU A 78 3.11 -19.82 -7.43
C GLU A 78 1.72 -19.25 -7.09
N CYS A 79 1.59 -18.59 -5.93
CA CYS A 79 0.40 -17.87 -5.51
C CYS A 79 0.81 -16.46 -5.06
N ASN A 80 0.35 -15.44 -5.78
CA ASN A 80 0.61 -14.04 -5.47
C ASN A 80 -0.66 -13.44 -4.85
N SER A 81 -0.54 -12.83 -3.67
CA SER A 81 -1.64 -12.16 -2.98
C SER A 81 -1.57 -10.65 -3.21
N PHE A 82 -2.47 -9.90 -2.56
CA PHE A 82 -2.48 -8.44 -2.58
C PHE A 82 -1.13 -7.84 -2.14
N GLU A 83 -0.41 -8.48 -1.23
CA GLU A 83 0.89 -8.05 -0.76
C GLU A 83 1.93 -8.03 -1.90
N GLN A 84 1.98 -9.08 -2.73
CA GLN A 84 2.85 -9.11 -3.91
C GLN A 84 2.46 -8.05 -4.93
N LEU A 85 1.16 -7.79 -5.11
CA LEU A 85 0.70 -6.70 -5.96
C LEU A 85 1.24 -5.34 -5.47
N CYS A 86 1.20 -5.06 -4.16
CA CYS A 86 1.76 -3.83 -3.61
C CYS A 86 3.28 -3.74 -3.79
N ILE A 87 4.01 -4.84 -3.61
CA ILE A 87 5.47 -4.89 -3.81
C ILE A 87 5.82 -4.64 -5.28
N ASN A 88 5.16 -5.34 -6.21
CA ASN A 88 5.42 -5.22 -7.64
C ASN A 88 4.99 -3.85 -8.16
N PHE A 89 3.87 -3.30 -7.70
CA PHE A 89 3.46 -1.94 -8.04
C PHE A 89 4.47 -0.89 -7.56
N THR A 90 5.05 -1.08 -6.37
CA THR A 90 6.13 -0.19 -5.89
C THR A 90 7.36 -0.26 -6.78
N ASN A 91 7.74 -1.47 -7.22
CA ASN A 91 8.84 -1.65 -8.17
C ASN A 91 8.52 -1.01 -9.53
N GLU A 92 7.28 -1.09 -9.99
CA GLU A 92 6.82 -0.45 -11.22
C GLU A 92 6.96 1.08 -11.17
N LEU A 93 6.58 1.70 -10.06
CA LEU A 93 6.75 3.14 -9.84
C LEU A 93 8.23 3.54 -9.79
N LEU A 94 9.08 2.71 -9.20
CA LEU A 94 10.53 2.96 -9.16
C LEU A 94 11.16 2.81 -10.54
N GLN A 95 10.72 1.83 -11.33
CA GLN A 95 11.16 1.67 -12.70
C GLN A 95 10.70 2.84 -13.57
N GLN A 96 9.47 3.33 -13.38
CA GLN A 96 8.97 4.51 -14.06
C GLN A 96 9.82 5.74 -13.73
N TYR A 97 10.09 5.98 -12.44
CA TYR A 97 10.94 7.08 -12.00
C TYR A 97 12.36 6.96 -12.57
N PHE A 98 12.93 5.76 -12.58
CA PHE A 98 14.25 5.51 -13.16
C PHE A 98 14.25 5.83 -14.66
N ASN A 99 13.25 5.35 -15.40
CA ASN A 99 13.13 5.61 -16.84
C ASN A 99 13.03 7.12 -17.12
N GLU A 100 12.21 7.85 -16.38
CA GLU A 100 12.04 9.30 -16.52
C GLU A 100 13.35 10.06 -16.28
N VAL A 101 14.07 9.71 -15.21
CA VAL A 101 15.35 10.36 -14.86
C VAL A 101 16.44 10.05 -15.88
N ILE A 102 16.58 8.78 -16.29
CA ILE A 102 17.58 8.39 -17.30
C ILE A 102 17.27 9.06 -18.64
N PHE A 103 16.01 9.09 -19.04
CA PHE A 103 15.58 9.74 -20.28
C PHE A 103 15.92 11.24 -20.29
N GLU A 104 15.67 11.95 -19.19
CA GLU A 104 16.04 13.37 -19.06
C GLU A 104 17.55 13.58 -19.20
N HIS A 105 18.35 12.79 -18.47
CA HIS A 105 19.82 12.88 -18.55
C HIS A 105 20.37 12.57 -19.93
N GLU A 106 19.78 11.60 -20.63
CA GLU A 106 20.24 11.17 -21.93
C GLU A 106 19.82 12.14 -23.05
N ALA A 107 18.62 12.71 -22.97
CA ALA A 107 18.18 13.81 -23.83
C ALA A 107 19.11 15.03 -23.74
N ASP A 108 19.52 15.39 -22.52
CA ASP A 108 20.47 16.47 -22.26
C ASP A 108 21.85 16.16 -22.85
N LEU A 109 22.32 14.92 -22.70
CA LEU A 109 23.59 14.48 -23.25
C LEU A 109 23.59 14.53 -24.78
N TYR A 110 22.59 13.93 -25.43
CA TYR A 110 22.50 13.93 -26.89
C TYR A 110 22.39 15.34 -27.47
N THR A 111 21.63 16.23 -26.80
CA THR A 111 21.52 17.64 -27.18
C THR A 111 22.87 18.35 -27.07
N ARG A 112 23.62 18.10 -25.99
CA ARG A 112 24.94 18.69 -25.78
C ARG A 112 25.96 18.22 -26.81
N GLU A 113 25.92 16.94 -27.19
CA GLU A 113 26.86 16.33 -28.15
C GLU A 113 26.42 16.51 -29.62
N GLY A 114 25.23 17.08 -29.88
CA GLY A 114 24.71 17.31 -31.23
C GLY A 114 24.34 16.02 -31.98
N VAL A 115 24.02 14.96 -31.26
CA VAL A 115 23.67 13.65 -31.80
C VAL A 115 22.15 13.54 -31.92
N GLN A 116 21.66 13.04 -33.05
CA GLN A 116 20.23 12.74 -33.20
C GLN A 116 19.88 11.47 -32.44
N TRP A 117 18.76 11.50 -31.73
CA TRP A 117 18.26 10.38 -30.94
C TRP A 117 16.73 10.31 -31.07
N ASP A 118 16.16 9.11 -30.93
CA ASP A 118 14.72 8.87 -30.96
C ASP A 118 14.21 8.52 -29.55
N PRO A 119 13.24 9.29 -28.99
CA PRO A 119 12.59 8.98 -27.73
C PRO A 119 11.98 7.57 -27.64
N GLN A 120 11.65 6.95 -28.78
CA GLN A 120 11.01 5.64 -28.83
C GLN A 120 11.95 4.47 -28.50
N ASP A 121 13.26 4.71 -28.40
CA ASP A 121 14.24 3.67 -28.05
C ASP A 121 14.20 3.25 -26.57
N PHE A 122 13.45 3.98 -25.72
CA PHE A 122 13.35 3.69 -24.29
C PHE A 122 12.08 2.91 -23.92
N PRO A 123 12.22 1.80 -23.17
CA PRO A 123 11.07 1.04 -22.69
C PRO A 123 10.30 1.85 -21.64
N ASP A 124 9.05 2.20 -21.96
CA ASP A 124 8.11 2.85 -21.05
C ASP A 124 7.18 1.81 -20.40
N ASN A 125 6.95 1.97 -19.11
CA ASN A 125 6.12 1.11 -18.29
C ASN A 125 4.86 1.82 -17.74
N LYS A 126 4.63 3.07 -18.18
CA LYS A 126 3.51 3.91 -17.79
C LYS A 126 2.14 3.26 -17.99
N GLU A 127 1.96 2.45 -19.03
CA GLU A 127 0.70 1.72 -19.25
C GLU A 127 0.37 0.78 -18.09
N ILE A 128 1.38 0.11 -17.51
CA ILE A 128 1.22 -0.79 -16.35
C ILE A 128 0.88 0.02 -15.11
N VAL A 129 1.58 1.15 -14.89
CA VAL A 129 1.29 2.04 -13.77
C VAL A 129 -0.13 2.60 -13.85
N VAL A 130 -0.56 3.01 -15.04
CA VAL A 130 -1.92 3.50 -15.30
C VAL A 130 -2.95 2.39 -15.10
N LEU A 131 -2.69 1.17 -15.55
CA LEU A 131 -3.59 0.03 -15.32
C LEU A 131 -3.81 -0.22 -13.82
N LEU A 132 -2.76 -0.11 -13.01
CA LEU A 132 -2.85 -0.39 -11.57
C LEU A 132 -3.43 0.77 -10.77
N ALA A 133 -2.97 2.01 -11.03
CA ALA A 133 -3.30 3.20 -10.25
C ALA A 133 -4.45 4.04 -10.82
N GLY A 134 -4.79 3.88 -12.11
CA GLY A 134 -5.70 4.73 -12.87
C GLY A 134 -5.02 5.95 -13.49
N GLU A 135 -5.68 6.57 -14.47
CA GLU A 135 -5.22 7.83 -15.09
C GLU A 135 -5.52 9.03 -14.19
N GLY A 136 -4.64 9.29 -13.23
CA GLY A 136 -4.72 10.45 -12.35
C GLY A 136 -5.65 10.27 -11.15
N LYS A 137 -5.64 11.28 -10.25
CA LYS A 137 -6.40 11.23 -8.99
C LYS A 137 -7.91 11.28 -9.25
N GLY A 138 -8.61 10.22 -8.85
CA GLY A 138 -10.08 10.14 -8.91
C GLY A 138 -10.62 9.45 -10.17
N SER A 139 -9.77 8.92 -11.03
CA SER A 139 -10.21 8.01 -12.08
C SER A 139 -10.51 6.64 -11.49
N LEU A 140 -11.70 6.09 -11.77
CA LEU A 140 -12.06 4.70 -11.45
C LEU A 140 -11.45 3.70 -12.46
N SER A 141 -10.53 4.15 -13.31
CA SER A 141 -10.01 3.38 -14.46
C SER A 141 -8.81 2.48 -14.12
N GLY A 142 -8.65 2.03 -12.88
CA GLY A 142 -7.51 1.21 -12.47
C GLY A 142 -7.87 0.16 -11.43
N VAL A 143 -7.03 -0.87 -11.31
CA VAL A 143 -7.28 -2.00 -10.41
C VAL A 143 -7.43 -1.55 -8.96
N LEU A 144 -6.54 -0.68 -8.46
CA LEU A 144 -6.58 -0.23 -7.06
C LEU A 144 -7.81 0.66 -6.75
N PRO A 145 -8.18 1.65 -7.58
CA PRO A 145 -9.45 2.36 -7.43
C PRO A 145 -10.69 1.45 -7.43
N MET A 146 -10.74 0.44 -8.32
CA MET A 146 -11.85 -0.51 -8.37
C MET A 146 -11.94 -1.36 -7.09
N LEU A 147 -10.79 -1.82 -6.56
CA LEU A 147 -10.73 -2.53 -5.28
C LEU A 147 -11.22 -1.66 -4.12
N ASP A 148 -10.88 -0.37 -4.10
CA ASP A 148 -11.34 0.56 -3.06
C ASP A 148 -12.85 0.81 -3.17
N GLU A 149 -13.40 0.89 -4.38
CA GLU A 149 -14.84 0.99 -4.61
C GLU A 149 -15.58 -0.22 -4.06
N GLU A 150 -15.16 -1.45 -4.40
CA GLU A 150 -15.78 -2.68 -3.90
C GLU A 150 -15.70 -2.82 -2.38
N CYS A 151 -14.62 -2.34 -1.75
CA CYS A 151 -14.51 -2.30 -0.29
C CYS A 151 -15.54 -1.37 0.38
N ASN A 152 -16.03 -0.35 -0.34
CA ASN A 152 -16.99 0.62 0.17
C ASN A 152 -18.46 0.25 -0.14
N VAL A 153 -18.71 -0.67 -1.07
CA VAL A 153 -20.06 -1.15 -1.41
C VAL A 153 -20.62 -2.05 -0.30
N THR A 154 -21.86 -1.79 0.11
CA THR A 154 -22.57 -2.66 1.05
C THR A 154 -22.87 -4.02 0.43
N GLY A 155 -22.10 -5.05 0.79
CA GLY A 155 -22.28 -6.41 0.28
C GLY A 155 -21.24 -6.87 -0.73
N GLY A 156 -20.19 -6.07 -0.99
CA GLY A 156 -19.03 -6.50 -1.77
C GLY A 156 -18.43 -7.80 -1.23
N ASN A 157 -18.03 -8.69 -2.15
CA ASN A 157 -17.41 -9.96 -1.82
C ASN A 157 -16.25 -10.23 -2.79
N ALA A 158 -15.40 -11.22 -2.49
CA ALA A 158 -14.22 -11.52 -3.30
C ALA A 158 -14.53 -12.07 -4.71
N GLU A 159 -15.80 -12.36 -5.02
CA GLU A 159 -16.26 -12.92 -6.29
C GLU A 159 -16.99 -11.87 -7.18
N SER A 160 -17.29 -10.68 -6.63
CA SER A 160 -17.98 -9.58 -7.30
C SER A 160 -16.99 -8.66 -7.99
#